data_AF-A0A1F5YHQ2-F1
#
_entry.id   AF-A0A1F5YHQ2-F1
#
_cell.length_a   1.000
_cell.length_b   1.000
_cell.length_c   1.000
_cell.angle_alpha   90.00
_cell.angle_beta   90.00
_cell.angle_gamma   90.00
#
_symmetry.space_group_name_H-M   'P 1'
#
loop_
_entity.id
_entity.type
_entity.pdbx_description
1 polymer ?
#
loop_
_entity_poly.entity_id
_entity_poly.type
_entity_poly.pdbx_seq_one_letter_code
_entity_poly.pdbx_strand_id
1 'polypeptide(L)'
;MIFDKDGQIITGTLNTLPEQEENLNIRDRSYFKKAIETGKYVIGNPIKGRINQSYVIPLVQPIIKDNKVEGIVVVSFLVDQLKKRIEETLSSTDKTTIVLDSEGNIVFTANQPLPDDDAKKLLANSDCYTAAKTGNLHLIDNKHLPLLQKNVIGASSPVNHLGWVVISIDPIDEVFAPLMKVQNVIWLILFSAVVFALAIISFFLRKVKIIY
;
A
#
# COMPACT_ATOMS: atom_id res chain seq x y z
N MET A 1 -15.99 -20.00 -8.65
CA MET A 1 -15.69 -21.44 -8.80
C MET A 1 -16.28 -22.18 -7.61
N ILE A 2 -16.74 -23.41 -7.81
CA ILE A 2 -17.27 -24.27 -6.75
C ILE A 2 -16.37 -25.48 -6.67
N PHE A 3 -15.98 -25.85 -5.45
CA PHE A 3 -15.14 -27.00 -5.16
C PHE A 3 -15.84 -27.93 -4.18
N ASP A 4 -15.61 -29.23 -4.30
CA ASP A 4 -16.10 -30.23 -3.35
C ASP A 4 -15.28 -30.21 -2.04
N LYS A 5 -15.70 -31.02 -1.07
CA LYS A 5 -14.99 -31.22 0.21
C LYS A 5 -13.57 -31.76 0.07
N ASP A 6 -13.23 -32.33 -1.08
CA ASP A 6 -11.91 -32.88 -1.39
C ASP A 6 -11.01 -31.89 -2.15
N GLY A 7 -11.54 -30.70 -2.45
CA GLY A 7 -10.85 -29.59 -3.08
C GLY A 7 -10.79 -29.70 -4.61
N GLN A 8 -11.55 -30.61 -5.22
CA GLN A 8 -11.66 -30.72 -6.68
C GLN A 8 -12.68 -29.72 -7.21
N ILE A 9 -12.40 -29.14 -8.38
CA ILE A 9 -13.34 -28.22 -9.02
C ILE A 9 -14.57 -28.98 -9.52
N ILE A 10 -15.75 -28.47 -9.19
CA ILE A 10 -17.04 -28.96 -9.73
C ILE A 10 -17.42 -28.11 -10.93
N THR A 11 -17.31 -26.79 -10.81
CA THR A 11 -17.65 -25.85 -11.88
C THR A 11 -17.03 -24.46 -11.65
N GLY A 12 -16.88 -23.68 -12.71
CA GLY A 12 -16.29 -22.35 -12.68
C GLY A 12 -16.77 -21.47 -13.83
N THR A 13 -16.50 -20.17 -13.70
CA THR A 13 -16.77 -19.17 -14.74
C THR A 13 -15.54 -18.88 -15.60
N LEU A 14 -14.42 -19.54 -15.31
CA LEU A 14 -13.19 -19.36 -16.08
C LEU A 14 -13.29 -20.24 -17.32
N ASN A 15 -13.00 -19.67 -18.49
CA ASN A 15 -12.72 -20.45 -19.69
C ASN A 15 -11.33 -21.05 -19.52
N THR A 16 -11.26 -22.14 -18.75
CA THR A 16 -10.07 -22.95 -18.58
C THR A 16 -10.02 -24.04 -19.64
N LEU A 17 -8.81 -24.41 -20.06
CA LEU A 17 -8.67 -25.61 -20.89
C LEU A 17 -9.09 -26.83 -20.04
N PRO A 18 -9.75 -27.85 -20.61
CA PRO A 18 -10.20 -29.02 -19.86
C PRO A 18 -9.09 -29.68 -19.00
N GLU A 19 -7.87 -29.76 -19.55
CA GLU A 19 -6.68 -30.31 -18.86
C GLU A 19 -6.26 -29.50 -17.61
N GLN A 20 -6.55 -28.19 -17.59
CA GLN A 20 -6.29 -27.33 -16.44
C GLN A 20 -7.35 -27.49 -15.36
N GLU A 21 -8.59 -27.82 -15.72
CA GLU A 21 -9.66 -28.09 -14.76
C GLU A 21 -9.50 -29.45 -14.08
N GLU A 22 -9.17 -30.50 -14.84
CA GLU A 22 -9.00 -31.86 -14.30
C GLU A 22 -7.90 -31.96 -13.23
N ASN A 23 -6.88 -31.10 -13.31
CA ASN A 23 -5.78 -31.05 -12.34
C ASN A 23 -5.91 -29.94 -11.30
N LEU A 24 -7.00 -29.15 -11.33
CA LEU A 24 -7.20 -28.05 -10.39
C LEU A 24 -7.76 -28.56 -9.06
N ASN A 25 -6.84 -28.98 -8.19
CA ASN A 25 -7.14 -29.17 -6.77
C ASN A 25 -6.78 -27.90 -5.97
N ILE A 26 -7.46 -27.61 -4.87
CA ILE A 26 -7.11 -26.49 -3.95
C ILE A 26 -7.02 -26.91 -2.48
N ARG A 27 -7.05 -28.21 -2.17
CA ARG A 27 -7.08 -28.76 -0.81
C ARG A 27 -5.89 -28.34 0.04
N ASP A 28 -4.74 -28.12 -0.60
CA ASP A 28 -3.52 -27.68 0.08
C ASP A 28 -3.58 -26.21 0.53
N ARG A 29 -4.47 -25.40 -0.06
CA ARG A 29 -4.57 -23.96 0.18
C ARG A 29 -5.10 -23.66 1.59
N SER A 30 -4.49 -22.68 2.25
CA SER A 30 -4.85 -22.27 3.62
C SER A 30 -6.31 -21.82 3.75
N TYR A 31 -6.81 -21.06 2.77
CA TYR A 31 -8.19 -20.60 2.76
C TYR A 31 -9.20 -21.76 2.64
N PHE A 32 -8.85 -22.83 1.92
CA PHE A 32 -9.68 -24.02 1.78
C PHE A 32 -9.75 -24.75 3.12
N LYS A 33 -8.59 -25.08 3.70
CA LYS A 33 -8.48 -25.76 5.00
C LYS A 33 -9.27 -25.02 6.08
N LYS A 34 -9.05 -23.70 6.19
CA LYS A 34 -9.74 -22.86 7.16
C LYS A 34 -11.26 -22.85 6.97
N ALA A 35 -11.74 -22.82 5.72
CA ALA A 35 -13.18 -22.83 5.44
C ALA A 35 -13.82 -24.18 5.78
N ILE A 36 -13.15 -25.30 5.45
CA ILE A 36 -13.62 -26.65 5.81
C ILE A 36 -13.61 -26.84 7.34
N GLU A 37 -12.54 -26.45 8.02
CA GLU A 37 -12.36 -26.63 9.46
C GLU A 37 -13.35 -25.79 10.28
N THR A 38 -13.58 -24.53 9.89
CA THR A 38 -14.39 -23.60 10.69
C THR A 38 -15.87 -23.58 10.29
N GLY A 39 -16.21 -24.01 9.08
CA GLY A 39 -17.56 -23.84 8.52
C GLY A 39 -18.00 -22.38 8.37
N LYS A 40 -17.06 -21.42 8.45
CA LYS A 40 -17.32 -19.98 8.36
C LYS A 40 -16.80 -19.41 7.05
N TYR A 41 -17.32 -18.26 6.67
CA TYR A 41 -16.75 -17.50 5.55
C TYR A 41 -15.28 -17.18 5.84
N VAL A 42 -14.44 -17.24 4.81
CA VAL A 42 -13.01 -16.96 4.91
C VAL A 42 -12.62 -15.97 3.82
N ILE A 43 -11.91 -14.92 4.22
CA ILE A 43 -11.20 -14.05 3.29
C ILE A 43 -9.74 -14.41 3.40
N GLY A 44 -9.19 -14.98 2.34
CA GLY A 44 -7.79 -15.40 2.30
C GLY A 44 -6.86 -14.23 2.05
N ASN A 45 -5.59 -14.43 2.41
CA ASN A 45 -4.53 -13.51 2.02
C ASN A 45 -4.34 -13.56 0.48
N PRO A 46 -3.78 -12.50 -0.11
CA PRO A 46 -3.41 -12.47 -1.52
C PRO A 46 -2.47 -13.62 -1.86
N ILE A 47 -2.79 -14.34 -2.93
CA ILE A 47 -2.01 -15.48 -3.40
C ILE A 47 -1.90 -15.49 -4.91
N LYS A 48 -0.87 -16.13 -5.43
CA LYS A 48 -0.75 -16.41 -6.86
C LYS A 48 -1.75 -17.50 -7.27
N GLY A 49 -2.65 -17.17 -8.20
CA GLY A 49 -3.64 -18.10 -8.77
C GLY A 49 -2.98 -19.21 -9.58
N ARG A 50 -3.59 -20.40 -9.62
CA ARG A 50 -3.02 -21.56 -10.37
C ARG A 50 -3.21 -21.45 -11.88
N ILE A 51 -4.32 -20.84 -12.29
CA ILE A 51 -4.76 -20.81 -13.69
C ILE A 51 -4.01 -19.73 -14.47
N ASN A 52 -4.20 -18.46 -14.09
CA ASN A 52 -3.64 -17.32 -14.83
C ASN A 52 -2.37 -16.74 -14.19
N GLN A 53 -1.89 -17.33 -13.10
CA GLN A 53 -0.70 -16.86 -12.36
C GLN A 53 -0.82 -15.41 -11.83
N SER A 54 -2.00 -14.81 -11.86
CA SER A 54 -2.27 -13.48 -11.31
C SER A 54 -2.46 -13.54 -9.80
N TYR A 55 -2.13 -12.45 -9.11
CA TYR A 55 -2.42 -12.33 -7.69
C TYR A 55 -3.92 -12.11 -7.46
N VAL A 56 -4.50 -12.95 -6.61
CA VAL A 56 -5.92 -12.94 -6.28
C VAL A 56 -6.15 -12.99 -4.78
N ILE A 57 -7.25 -12.38 -4.35
CA ILE A 57 -7.76 -12.45 -2.97
C ILE A 57 -8.97 -13.39 -3.00
N PRO A 58 -8.89 -14.60 -2.42
CA PRO A 58 -9.98 -15.55 -2.42
C PRO A 58 -10.97 -15.23 -1.29
N LEU A 59 -12.24 -15.01 -1.66
CA LEU A 59 -13.39 -15.03 -0.77
C LEU A 59 -14.03 -16.41 -0.83
N VAL A 60 -14.22 -17.02 0.32
CA VAL A 60 -14.67 -18.40 0.45
C VAL A 60 -15.94 -18.46 1.27
N GLN A 61 -16.95 -19.09 0.71
CA GLN A 61 -18.21 -19.40 1.39
C GLN A 61 -18.39 -20.92 1.46
N PRO A 62 -18.37 -21.54 2.65
CA PRO A 62 -18.67 -22.96 2.81
C PRO A 62 -20.11 -23.29 2.42
N ILE A 63 -20.30 -24.45 1.80
CA ILE A 63 -21.60 -25.06 1.52
C ILE A 63 -21.85 -26.10 2.61
N ILE A 64 -22.88 -25.87 3.42
CA ILE A 64 -23.17 -26.69 4.60
C ILE A 64 -24.45 -27.50 4.35
N LYS A 65 -24.37 -28.81 4.58
CA LYS A 65 -25.51 -29.74 4.56
C LYS A 65 -25.42 -30.64 5.79
N ASP A 66 -26.52 -30.84 6.50
CA ASP A 66 -26.57 -31.71 7.69
C ASP A 66 -25.48 -31.38 8.73
N ASN A 67 -25.22 -30.08 8.91
CA ASN A 67 -24.18 -29.53 9.80
C ASN A 67 -22.73 -29.92 9.44
N LYS A 68 -22.48 -30.31 8.19
CA LYS A 68 -21.15 -30.64 7.65
C LYS A 68 -20.86 -29.82 6.41
N VAL A 69 -19.58 -29.50 6.20
CA VAL A 69 -19.13 -28.78 4.99
C VAL A 69 -18.98 -29.80 3.86
N GLU A 70 -19.81 -29.67 2.83
CA GLU A 70 -19.81 -30.57 1.65
C GLU A 70 -18.99 -30.00 0.47
N GLY A 71 -18.65 -28.72 0.55
CA GLY A 71 -17.86 -28.03 -0.46
C GLY A 71 -17.72 -26.56 -0.15
N ILE A 72 -17.12 -25.80 -1.06
CA ILE A 72 -16.94 -24.36 -0.92
C ILE A 72 -17.20 -23.63 -2.24
N VAL A 73 -17.71 -22.42 -2.15
CA VAL A 73 -17.72 -21.44 -3.23
C VAL A 73 -16.54 -20.51 -3.05
N VAL A 74 -15.72 -20.36 -4.09
CA VAL A 74 -14.58 -19.43 -4.13
C VAL A 74 -14.84 -18.36 -5.17
N VAL A 75 -14.82 -17.10 -4.73
CA VAL A 75 -14.81 -15.91 -5.57
C VAL A 75 -13.44 -15.26 -5.43
N SER A 76 -12.79 -14.98 -6.55
CA SER A 76 -11.44 -14.42 -6.56
C SER A 76 -11.47 -12.98 -7.04
N PHE A 77 -10.97 -12.06 -6.23
CA PHE A 77 -10.74 -10.67 -6.64
C PHE A 77 -9.32 -10.51 -7.16
N LEU A 78 -9.16 -9.90 -8.33
CA LEU A 78 -7.85 -9.59 -8.87
C LEU A 78 -7.25 -8.41 -8.11
N VAL A 79 -6.04 -8.59 -7.56
CA VAL A 79 -5.33 -7.54 -6.83
C VAL A 79 -5.10 -6.32 -7.73
N ASP A 80 -4.75 -6.53 -9.00
CA ASP A 80 -4.53 -5.45 -9.96
C ASP A 80 -5.78 -4.61 -10.23
N GLN A 81 -6.97 -5.23 -10.24
CA GLN A 81 -8.22 -4.50 -10.39
C GLN A 81 -8.55 -3.67 -9.15
N LEU A 82 -8.26 -4.21 -7.96
CA LEU A 82 -8.41 -3.47 -6.71
C LEU A 82 -7.46 -2.28 -6.65
N LYS A 83 -6.18 -2.49 -7.01
CA LYS A 83 -5.16 -1.45 -7.15
C LYS A 83 -5.64 -0.34 -8.08
N LYS A 84 -6.07 -0.70 -9.29
CA LYS A 84 -6.56 0.28 -10.28
C LYS A 84 -7.74 1.11 -9.76
N ARG A 85 -8.72 0.48 -9.10
CA ARG A 85 -9.86 1.22 -8.50
C ARG A 85 -9.42 2.21 -7.42
N ILE A 86 -8.43 1.83 -6.62
CA ILE A 86 -7.88 2.70 -5.59
C ILE A 86 -7.09 3.85 -6.22
N GLU A 87 -6.25 3.58 -7.21
CA GLU A 87 -5.54 4.61 -7.98
C GLU A 87 -6.52 5.58 -8.64
N GLU A 88 -7.57 5.09 -9.29
CA GLU A 88 -8.62 5.92 -9.90
C GLU A 88 -9.32 6.83 -8.85
N THR A 89 -9.58 6.29 -7.66
CA THR A 89 -10.21 7.06 -6.57
C THR A 89 -9.25 8.09 -5.97
N LEU A 90 -7.95 7.78 -5.94
CA LEU A 90 -6.90 8.63 -5.36
C LEU A 90 -6.16 9.49 -6.40
N SER A 91 -6.64 9.52 -7.65
CA SER A 91 -5.97 10.15 -8.82
C SER A 91 -5.58 11.62 -8.63
N SER A 92 -6.17 12.32 -7.65
CA SER A 92 -5.87 13.72 -7.34
C SER A 92 -4.69 13.91 -6.37
N THR A 93 -4.12 12.82 -5.86
CA THR A 93 -3.02 12.85 -4.90
C THR A 93 -1.85 12.01 -5.39
N ASP A 94 -0.66 12.60 -5.45
CA ASP A 94 0.62 11.89 -5.70
C ASP A 94 1.04 10.99 -4.52
N LYS A 95 0.08 10.65 -3.66
CA LYS A 95 0.28 9.93 -2.41
C LYS A 95 0.63 8.48 -2.64
N THR A 96 1.67 8.01 -1.97
CA THR A 96 2.00 6.59 -1.96
C THR A 96 1.05 5.88 -0.99
N THR A 97 0.25 4.95 -1.52
CA THR A 97 -0.63 4.13 -0.69
C THR A 97 -0.19 2.68 -0.73
N ILE A 98 0.06 2.11 0.45
CA ILE A 98 0.53 0.75 0.64
C ILE A 98 -0.56 -0.02 1.37
N VAL A 99 -0.93 -1.18 0.86
CA VAL A 99 -1.88 -2.08 1.52
C VAL A 99 -1.14 -3.30 2.03
N LEU A 100 -1.30 -3.57 3.31
CA LEU A 100 -0.70 -4.68 4.03
C LEU A 100 -1.76 -5.71 4.41
N ASP A 101 -1.41 -6.99 4.35
CA ASP A 101 -2.25 -8.07 4.84
C ASP A 101 -2.24 -8.18 6.38
N SER A 102 -2.92 -9.20 6.91
CA SER A 102 -3.03 -9.45 8.34
C SER A 102 -1.72 -9.86 9.03
N GLU A 103 -0.67 -10.14 8.26
CA GLU A 103 0.69 -10.48 8.71
C GLU A 103 1.68 -9.35 8.45
N GLY A 104 1.23 -8.24 7.83
CA GLY A 104 2.05 -7.08 7.52
C GLY A 104 2.85 -7.20 6.23
N ASN A 105 2.53 -8.19 5.38
CA ASN A 105 3.11 -8.30 4.05
C ASN A 105 2.47 -7.30 3.09
N ILE A 106 3.27 -6.67 2.24
CA ILE A 106 2.77 -5.76 1.20
C ILE A 106 1.98 -6.55 0.15
N VAL A 107 0.69 -6.23 0.02
CA VAL A 107 -0.21 -6.79 -0.98
C VAL A 107 -0.06 -6.05 -2.30
N PHE A 108 -0.19 -4.73 -2.26
CA PHE A 108 0.04 -3.84 -3.39
C PHE A 108 0.40 -2.44 -2.92
N THR A 109 1.00 -1.70 -3.83
CA THR A 109 1.30 -0.28 -3.73
C THR A 109 0.57 0.44 -4.86
N ALA A 110 -0.15 1.50 -4.55
CA ALA A 110 -0.72 2.44 -5.50
C ALA A 110 0.28 3.58 -5.73
N ASN A 111 0.36 4.07 -6.97
CA ASN A 111 1.30 5.14 -7.39
C ASN A 111 2.79 4.79 -7.28
N GLN A 112 3.13 3.55 -6.91
CA GLN A 112 4.48 3.01 -6.88
C GLN A 112 4.52 1.55 -7.36
N PRO A 113 5.65 1.08 -7.91
CA PRO A 113 5.83 -0.34 -8.24
C PRO A 113 5.78 -1.21 -6.98
N LEU A 114 5.26 -2.43 -7.14
CA LEU A 114 5.28 -3.42 -6.06
C LEU A 114 6.74 -3.78 -5.74
N PRO A 115 7.13 -3.80 -4.46
CA PRO A 115 8.48 -4.20 -4.07
C PRO A 115 8.73 -5.69 -4.28
N ASP A 116 10.02 -6.05 -4.37
CA ASP A 116 10.48 -7.44 -4.44
C ASP A 116 10.06 -8.25 -3.20
N ASP A 117 10.09 -9.58 -3.31
CA ASP A 117 9.54 -10.48 -2.28
C ASP A 117 10.18 -10.31 -0.90
N ASP A 118 11.48 -9.99 -0.83
CA ASP A 118 12.17 -9.69 0.44
C ASP A 118 11.67 -8.38 1.05
N ALA A 119 11.42 -7.37 0.21
CA ALA A 119 10.97 -6.06 0.63
C ALA A 119 9.50 -6.04 1.05
N LYS A 120 8.68 -7.00 0.58
CA LYS A 120 7.27 -7.13 0.99
C LYS A 120 7.08 -7.33 2.49
N LYS A 121 8.08 -7.88 3.19
CA LYS A 121 8.01 -8.18 4.63
C LYS A 121 8.56 -7.07 5.53
N LEU A 122 9.19 -6.04 4.95
CA LEU A 122 9.88 -4.99 5.71
C LEU A 122 8.95 -4.22 6.65
N LEU A 123 7.66 -4.16 6.34
CA LEU A 123 6.68 -3.40 7.13
C LEU A 123 6.00 -4.23 8.23
N ALA A 124 6.21 -5.56 8.28
CA ALA A 124 5.55 -6.44 9.24
C ALA A 124 5.88 -6.12 10.71
N ASN A 125 7.07 -5.55 10.96
CA ASN A 125 7.51 -5.11 12.29
C ASN A 125 7.57 -3.58 12.42
N SER A 126 6.99 -2.84 11.47
CA SER A 126 6.98 -1.38 11.53
C SER A 126 5.99 -0.88 12.57
N ASP A 127 6.34 0.21 13.26
CA ASP A 127 5.43 0.88 14.19
C ASP A 127 4.07 1.18 13.55
N CYS A 128 4.08 1.64 12.30
CA CYS A 128 2.89 2.00 11.52
C CYS A 128 1.90 0.82 11.43
N TYR A 129 2.42 -0.37 11.10
CA TYR A 129 1.62 -1.58 11.01
C TYR A 129 1.13 -2.01 12.40
N THR A 130 2.01 -2.08 13.39
CA THR A 130 1.64 -2.53 14.75
C THR A 130 0.59 -1.62 15.39
N ALA A 131 0.71 -0.30 15.21
CA ALA A 131 -0.23 0.68 15.74
C ALA A 131 -1.58 0.64 15.01
N ALA A 132 -1.60 0.52 13.69
CA ALA A 132 -2.85 0.39 12.95
C ALA A 132 -3.58 -0.93 13.27
N LYS A 133 -2.82 -2.02 13.50
CA LYS A 133 -3.38 -3.33 13.86
C LYS A 133 -4.14 -3.30 15.19
N THR A 134 -3.85 -2.36 16.10
CA THR A 134 -4.62 -2.22 17.35
C THR A 134 -6.02 -1.63 17.14
N GLY A 135 -6.43 -1.34 15.90
CA GLY A 135 -7.78 -0.89 15.56
C GLY A 135 -7.95 0.62 15.44
N ASN A 136 -6.88 1.41 15.59
CA ASN A 136 -6.95 2.88 15.57
C ASN A 136 -6.20 3.46 14.37
N LEU A 137 -6.66 4.62 13.89
CA LEU A 137 -5.88 5.48 13.01
C LEU A 137 -4.59 5.89 13.73
N HIS A 138 -3.46 5.72 13.07
CA HIS A 138 -2.16 6.15 13.57
C HIS A 138 -1.55 7.16 12.60
N LEU A 139 -1.18 8.32 13.14
CA LEU A 139 -0.48 9.36 12.38
C LEU A 139 1.02 9.06 12.37
N ILE A 140 1.61 9.17 11.20
CA ILE A 140 3.04 8.99 10.96
C ILE A 140 3.62 10.38 10.81
N ASP A 141 4.45 10.80 11.76
CA ASP A 141 5.13 12.10 11.74
C ASP A 141 6.64 11.89 11.70
N ASN A 142 7.27 12.35 10.62
CA ASN A 142 8.72 12.31 10.40
C ASN A 142 9.39 11.00 10.80
N LYS A 143 8.84 9.88 10.30
CA LYS A 143 9.42 8.56 10.52
C LYS A 143 10.18 8.09 9.30
N HIS A 144 11.34 7.48 9.54
CA HIS A 144 12.07 6.80 8.48
C HIS A 144 11.33 5.53 8.07
N LEU A 145 10.98 5.40 6.79
CA LEU A 145 10.33 4.22 6.28
C LEU A 145 11.33 3.36 5.49
N PRO A 146 11.63 2.12 5.94
CA PRO A 146 12.62 1.26 5.29
C PRO A 146 12.33 1.01 3.81
N LEU A 147 11.05 0.98 3.43
CA LEU A 147 10.62 0.73 2.05
C LEU A 147 11.06 1.84 1.08
N LEU A 148 10.98 3.11 1.51
CA LEU A 148 11.32 4.26 0.67
C LEU A 148 12.71 4.82 0.95
N GLN A 149 13.36 4.38 2.04
CA GLN A 149 14.62 4.93 2.55
C GLN A 149 14.58 6.46 2.76
N LYS A 150 13.38 6.99 3.03
CA LYS A 150 13.12 8.41 3.26
C LYS A 150 12.33 8.60 4.55
N ASN A 151 12.39 9.81 5.10
CA ASN A 151 11.47 10.22 6.15
C ASN A 151 10.13 10.60 5.52
N VAL A 152 9.06 10.06 6.09
CA VAL A 152 7.71 10.22 5.58
C VAL A 152 6.79 10.83 6.62
N ILE A 153 5.75 11.48 6.12
CA ILE A 153 4.57 11.88 6.88
C ILE A 153 3.36 11.18 6.28
N GLY A 154 2.37 10.84 7.11
CA GLY A 154 1.20 10.14 6.62
C GLY A 154 0.30 9.59 7.71
N ALA A 155 -0.49 8.59 7.36
CA ALA A 155 -1.36 7.89 8.28
C ALA A 155 -1.49 6.42 7.92
N SER A 156 -1.71 5.59 8.93
CA SER A 156 -2.05 4.17 8.77
C SER A 156 -3.37 3.88 9.46
N SER A 157 -4.25 3.15 8.77
CA SER A 157 -5.58 2.79 9.25
C SER A 157 -5.85 1.30 9.03
N PRO A 158 -6.48 0.60 9.99
CA PRO A 158 -6.94 -0.76 9.77
C PRO A 158 -8.11 -0.80 8.78
N VAL A 159 -8.21 -1.92 8.06
CA VAL A 159 -9.40 -2.32 7.31
C VAL A 159 -10.14 -3.33 8.18
N ASN A 160 -11.30 -2.89 8.69
CA ASN A 160 -12.11 -3.68 9.60
C ASN A 160 -12.46 -5.06 9.01
N HIS A 161 -12.56 -6.07 9.88
CA HIS A 161 -12.91 -7.47 9.58
C HIS A 161 -11.87 -8.30 8.80
N LEU A 162 -10.90 -7.66 8.12
CA LEU A 162 -9.83 -8.35 7.38
C LEU A 162 -8.50 -8.42 8.14
N GLY A 163 -8.29 -7.51 9.10
CA GLY A 163 -7.00 -7.34 9.77
C GLY A 163 -5.93 -6.72 8.86
N TRP A 164 -6.32 -6.26 7.66
CA TRP A 164 -5.43 -5.54 6.75
C TRP A 164 -5.20 -4.12 7.24
N VAL A 165 -4.12 -3.51 6.77
CA VAL A 165 -3.76 -2.14 7.10
C VAL A 165 -3.51 -1.37 5.80
N VAL A 166 -4.08 -0.18 5.69
CA VAL A 166 -3.77 0.78 4.63
C VAL A 166 -2.87 1.85 5.20
N ILE A 167 -1.75 2.11 4.54
CA ILE A 167 -0.80 3.15 4.88
C ILE A 167 -0.77 4.14 3.73
N SER A 168 -1.06 5.41 4.00
CA SER A 168 -0.95 6.51 3.02
C SER A 168 0.12 7.47 3.50
N ILE A 169 1.15 7.68 2.70
CA ILE A 169 2.38 8.38 3.08
C ILE A 169 2.93 9.20 1.92
N ASP A 170 3.64 10.27 2.28
CA ASP A 170 4.45 11.08 1.37
C ASP A 170 5.83 11.34 1.98
N PRO A 171 6.90 11.37 1.16
CA PRO A 171 8.21 11.85 1.59
C PRO A 171 8.15 13.32 2.02
N ILE A 172 8.78 13.64 3.15
CA ILE A 172 8.77 15.00 3.71
C ILE A 172 9.41 16.01 2.75
N ASP A 173 10.47 15.62 2.04
CA ASP A 173 11.13 16.46 1.04
C ASP A 173 10.18 16.86 -0.10
N GLU A 174 9.23 16.00 -0.46
CA GLU A 174 8.24 16.25 -1.51
C GLU A 174 7.09 17.13 -0.99
N VAL A 175 6.55 16.84 0.19
CA VAL A 175 5.50 17.65 0.84
C VAL A 175 5.97 19.09 1.07
N PHE A 176 7.21 19.26 1.53
CA PHE A 176 7.77 20.57 1.83
C PHE A 176 8.54 21.21 0.65
N ALA A 177 8.64 20.55 -0.51
CA ALA A 177 9.34 21.10 -1.68
C ALA A 177 8.85 22.51 -2.09
N PRO A 178 7.53 22.82 -2.08
CA PRO A 178 7.06 24.17 -2.37
C PRO A 178 7.58 25.21 -1.37
N LEU A 179 7.63 24.84 -0.08
CA LEU A 179 8.14 25.71 0.98
C LEU A 179 9.64 25.96 0.81
N MET A 180 10.42 24.92 0.48
CA MET A 180 11.85 25.04 0.22
C MET A 180 12.15 25.95 -0.99
N LYS A 181 11.33 25.90 -2.04
CA LYS A 181 11.46 26.83 -3.18
C LYS A 181 11.26 28.28 -2.76
N VAL A 182 10.25 28.55 -1.92
CA VAL A 182 9.99 29.90 -1.38
C VAL A 182 11.17 30.37 -0.52
N GLN A 183 11.74 29.49 0.31
CA GLN A 183 12.88 29.83 1.15
C GLN A 183 14.10 30.26 0.33
N ASN A 184 14.40 29.60 -0.79
CA ASN A 184 15.49 29.99 -1.68
C ASN A 184 15.28 31.36 -2.33
N VAL A 185 14.03 31.69 -2.70
CA VAL A 185 13.68 33.02 -3.22
C VAL A 185 13.87 34.09 -2.13
N ILE A 186 13.46 33.80 -0.89
CA ILE A 186 13.68 34.69 0.26
C ILE A 186 15.18 34.94 0.46
N TRP A 187 16.01 33.89 0.44
CA TRP A 187 17.47 34.03 0.55
C TRP A 187 18.08 34.90 -0.56
N LEU A 188 17.60 34.77 -1.79
CA LEU A 188 18.07 35.57 -2.93
C LEU A 188 17.69 37.05 -2.76
N ILE A 189 16.46 37.34 -2.31
CA ILE A 189 16.00 38.70 -2.02
C ILE A 189 16.83 39.31 -0.88
N LEU A 190 17.05 38.57 0.21
CA LEU A 190 17.86 39.02 1.34
C LEU A 190 19.31 39.29 0.92
N PHE A 191 19.91 38.39 0.14
CA PHE A 191 21.26 38.56 -0.37
C PHE A 191 21.38 39.81 -1.26
N SER A 192 20.43 40.00 -2.19
CA SER A 192 20.36 41.18 -3.05
C SER A 192 20.23 42.47 -2.24
N ALA A 193 19.35 42.49 -1.23
CA ALA A 193 19.17 43.64 -0.35
C ALA A 193 20.45 43.99 0.44
N VAL A 194 21.18 42.99 0.94
CA VAL A 194 22.46 43.19 1.64
C VAL A 194 23.51 43.76 0.70
N VAL A 195 23.65 43.22 -0.52
CA VAL A 195 24.59 43.74 -1.52
C VAL A 195 24.24 45.18 -1.89
N PHE A 196 22.96 45.49 -2.05
CA PHE A 196 22.49 46.83 -2.36
C PHE A 196 22.77 47.82 -1.22
N ALA A 197 22.52 47.44 0.03
CA ALA A 197 22.85 48.25 1.21
C ALA A 197 24.36 48.54 1.30
N LEU A 198 25.21 47.52 1.08
CA LEU A 198 26.66 47.68 1.07
C LEU A 198 27.13 48.60 -0.08
N ALA A 199 26.51 48.51 -1.26
CA ALA A 199 26.81 49.39 -2.38
C ALA A 199 26.46 50.86 -2.07
N ILE A 200 25.30 51.11 -1.44
CA ILE A 200 24.89 52.43 -0.98
C ILE A 200 25.90 52.99 0.04
N ILE A 201 26.24 52.20 1.07
CA ILE A 201 27.20 52.62 2.10
C ILE A 201 28.56 52.95 1.47
N SER A 202 29.05 52.10 0.57
CA SER A 202 30.31 52.32 -0.16
C SER A 202 30.28 53.61 -1.00
N PHE A 203 29.17 53.88 -1.69
CA PHE A 203 28.98 55.10 -2.47
C PHE A 203 29.05 56.36 -1.60
N PHE A 204 28.35 56.38 -0.45
CA PHE A 204 28.38 57.50 0.48
C PHE A 204 29.77 57.70 1.10
N LEU A 205 30.45 56.63 1.52
CA LEU A 205 31.82 56.72 2.05
C LEU A 205 32.80 57.29 1.02
N ARG A 206 32.68 56.90 -0.25
CA ARG A 206 33.52 57.44 -1.33
C ARG A 206 33.25 58.93 -1.57
N LYS A 207 31.99 59.37 -1.54
CA LYS A 207 31.62 60.78 -1.69
C LYS A 207 32.14 61.66 -0.55
N VAL A 208 32.06 61.19 0.69
CA VAL A 208 32.51 61.96 1.87
C VAL A 208 34.03 62.19 1.83
N LYS A 209 34.82 61.22 1.36
CA LYS A 209 36.28 61.37 1.19
C LYS A 209 36.73 62.38 0.13
N ILE A 210 35.85 62.82 -0.76
CA ILE A 210 36.19 63.77 -1.85
C ILE A 210 36.00 65.24 -1.38
N ILE A 211 35.38 65.47 -0.22
CA ILE A 211 35.03 66.81 0.29
C ILE A 211 36.06 67.34 1.31
N TYR A 212 37.09 66.56 1.66
CA TYR A 212 38.19 66.96 2.55
C TYR A 212 39.52 67.03 1.80
#